data_AF-A0A382MK21-F1
#
_entry.id   AF-A0A382MK21-F1
#
_cell.length_a   1.000
_cell.length_b   1.000
_cell.length_c   1.000
_cell.angle_alpha   90.00
_cell.angle_beta   90.00
_cell.angle_gamma   90.00
#
_symmetry.space_group_name_H-M   'P 1'
#
loop_
_entity.id
_entity.type
_entity.pdbx_description
1 polymer ?
#
loop_
_entity_poly.entity_id
_entity_poly.type
_entity_poly.pdbx_seq_one_letter_code
_entity_poly.pdbx_strand_id
1 'polypeptide(L)' 'MIIELSSESNSGPATTDIIRHGEIVSYHLAPLGSNYTFVVKIEMDGNESQAIYKPREGEAPL' A
#
# COMPACT_ATOMS: atom_id res chain seq x y z
N MET A 1 7.82 13.39 15.51
CA MET A 1 6.64 12.91 14.77
C MET A 1 6.36 11.50 15.29
N ILE A 2 5.36 11.36 16.15
CA ILE A 2 4.98 10.08 16.74
C ILE A 2 4.06 9.41 15.73
N ILE A 3 4.45 8.25 15.20
CA ILE A 3 3.58 7.43 14.36
C ILE A 3 2.76 6.60 15.36
N GLU A 4 1.49 6.95 15.52
CA GLU A 4 0.56 6.12 16.28
C GLU A 4 0.35 4.81 15.54
N LEU A 5 0.84 3.72 16.14
CA LEU A 5 0.52 2.37 15.71
C LEU A 5 -0.83 2.03 16.34
N SER A 6 -1.92 2.22 15.60
CA SER A 6 -3.25 1.80 16.04
C SER A 6 -3.28 0.27 16.16
N SER A 7 -3.09 -0.22 17.39
CA SER A 7 -3.33 -1.60 17.76
C SER A 7 -4.83 -1.86 17.79
N GLU A 8 -5.41 -2.13 16.62
CA GLU A 8 -6.74 -2.73 16.53
C GLU A 8 -6.61 -4.25 16.54
N SER A 9 -7.33 -4.89 17.45
CA SER A 9 -7.54 -6.34 17.43
C SER A 9 -8.30 -6.70 16.16
N ASN A 10 -7.59 -6.92 15.05
CA ASN A 10 -8.20 -7.18 13.76
C ASN A 10 -8.63 -8.64 13.68
N SER A 11 -9.93 -8.89 13.64
CA SER A 11 -10.51 -10.21 13.30
C SER A 11 -10.22 -10.61 11.84
N GLY A 12 -9.74 -9.66 11.05
CA GLY A 12 -9.33 -9.84 9.66
C GLY A 12 -7.85 -10.19 9.48
N PRO A 13 -7.42 -10.45 8.24
CA PRO A 13 -6.04 -10.75 7.91
C PRO A 13 -5.10 -9.64 8.40
N ALA A 14 -3.87 -10.01 8.78
CA ALA A 14 -2.89 -9.02 9.16
C ALA A 14 -2.60 -8.09 7.97
N THR A 15 -2.30 -6.81 8.23
CA THR A 15 -1.99 -5.84 7.18
C THR A 15 -0.89 -6.35 6.23
N THR A 16 0.09 -7.08 6.76
CA THR A 16 1.15 -7.72 5.97
C THR A 16 0.64 -8.78 5.00
N ASP A 17 -0.42 -9.50 5.35
CA ASP A 17 -1.02 -10.52 4.47
C ASP A 17 -1.81 -9.85 3.35
N ILE A 18 -2.58 -8.80 3.66
CA ILE A 18 -3.29 -7.99 2.66
C ILE A 18 -2.29 -7.39 1.66
N ILE A 19 -1.18 -6.81 2.12
CA ILE A 19 -0.16 -6.22 1.24
C ILE A 19 0.50 -7.27 0.33
N ARG A 20 0.68 -8.51 0.80
CA ARG A 20 1.38 -9.55 0.05
C ARG A 20 0.48 -10.31 -0.93
N HIS A 21 -0.79 -10.50 -0.60
CA HIS A 21 -1.68 -11.41 -1.31
C HIS A 21 -2.98 -10.77 -1.81
N GLY A 22 -3.30 -9.56 -1.34
CA GLY A 22 -4.48 -8.82 -1.78
C GLY A 22 -4.34 -8.24 -3.19
N GLU A 23 -5.47 -7.87 -3.77
CA GLU A 23 -5.57 -7.32 -5.12
C GLU A 23 -5.55 -5.79 -5.09
N ILE A 24 -4.79 -5.15 -5.99
CA ILE A 24 -4.85 -3.70 -6.18
C ILE A 24 -6.13 -3.36 -6.95
N VAL A 25 -7.10 -2.76 -6.25
CA VAL A 25 -8.41 -2.40 -6.82
C VAL A 25 -8.49 -0.93 -7.26
N SER A 26 -7.57 -0.07 -6.80
CA SER A 26 -7.41 1.28 -7.31
C SER A 26 -6.00 1.83 -7.08
N TYR A 27 -5.59 2.80 -7.91
CA TYR A 27 -4.28 3.44 -7.79
C TYR A 27 -4.31 4.91 -8.24
N HIS A 28 -3.43 5.72 -7.65
CA HIS A 28 -3.17 7.10 -8.07
C HIS A 28 -1.68 7.38 -7.99
N LEU A 29 -1.15 8.18 -8.93
CA LEU A 29 0.24 8.62 -8.88
C LEU A 29 0.42 9.55 -7.65
N ALA A 30 1.47 9.30 -6.86
CA ALA A 30 1.81 10.17 -5.75
C ALA A 30 2.20 11.56 -6.29
N PRO A 31 1.63 12.66 -5.76
CA PRO A 31 1.87 14.01 -6.29
C PRO A 31 3.29 14.51 -6.02
N LEU A 32 4.01 13.87 -5.09
CA LEU A 32 5.38 14.21 -4.71
C LEU A 32 6.24 12.95 -4.78
N GLY A 33 7.28 12.99 -5.61
CA GLY A 33 8.25 11.92 -5.77
C GLY A 33 9.09 12.11 -7.03
N SER A 34 10.38 11.80 -6.97
CA SER A 34 11.27 11.81 -8.14
C SER A 34 11.13 10.55 -9.01
N ASN A 35 10.49 9.50 -8.48
CA ASN A 35 10.26 8.22 -9.15
C ASN A 35 8.76 7.93 -9.27
N TYR A 36 8.40 7.01 -10.17
CA TYR A 36 7.03 6.49 -10.28
C TYR A 36 6.61 5.79 -8.99
N THR A 37 5.87 6.52 -8.17
CA THR A 37 5.38 6.07 -6.87
C THR A 37 3.86 6.19 -6.89
N PHE A 38 3.15 5.11 -6.53
CA PHE A 38 1.70 5.08 -6.56
C PHE A 38 1.16 4.87 -5.15
N VAL A 39 0.08 5.57 -4.83
CA VAL A 39 -0.77 5.22 -3.69
C VAL A 39 -1.80 4.23 -4.21
N VAL A 40 -1.82 3.02 -3.65
CA VAL A 40 -2.72 1.93 -4.07
C VAL A 40 -3.68 1.57 -2.95
N LYS A 41 -4.91 1.19 -3.32
CA LYS A 41 -5.85 0.50 -2.44
C LYS A 41 -5.80 -0.98 -2.76
N ILE A 42 -5.62 -1.79 -1.71
CA ILE A 42 -5.52 -3.25 -1.78
C ILE A 42 -6.71 -3.85 -1.05
N GLU A 43 -7.38 -4.81 -1.67
CA GLU A 43 -8.51 -5.54 -1.10
C GLU A 43 -8.19 -7.03 -0.95
N MET A 44 -8.60 -7.63 0.17
CA MET A 44 -8.53 -9.08 0.39
C MET A 44 -9.64 -9.51 1.36
N ASP A 45 -10.48 -10.45 0.93
CA ASP A 45 -11.58 -11.01 1.74
C ASP A 45 -12.48 -9.93 2.37
N GLY A 46 -12.79 -8.87 1.62
CA GLY A 46 -13.59 -7.74 2.07
C GLY A 46 -12.89 -6.77 3.03
N ASN A 47 -11.59 -6.97 3.29
CA ASN A 47 -10.75 -6.05 4.05
C ASN A 47 -9.96 -5.17 3.10
N GLU A 48 -9.81 -3.89 3.44
CA GLU A 48 -9.07 -2.93 2.63
C GLU A 48 -7.81 -2.44 3.36
N SER A 49 -6.76 -2.17 2.59
CA SER A 49 -5.56 -1.51 3.06
C SER A 49 -5.02 -0.53 2.02
N GLN A 50 -4.28 0.50 2.46
CA GLN A 50 -3.57 1.42 1.58
C GLN A 50 -2.07 1.15 1.64
N ALA A 51 -1.41 1.22 0.50
CA ALA A 51 0.04 1.01 0.41
C ALA A 51 0.70 1.95 -0.62
N ILE A 52 2.02 2.06 -0.51
CA ILE A 52 2.86 2.67 -1.53
C ILE A 52 3.40 1.57 -2.43
N TYR A 53 3.09 1.66 -3.73
CA TYR A 53 3.62 0.77 -4.75
C TYR A 53 4.69 1.48 -5.58
N LYS A 54 5.86 0.84 -5.68
CA LYS A 54 6.94 1.22 -6.59
C LYS A 54 7.13 0.10 -7.61
N PRO A 55 6.91 0.37 -8.91
CA PRO A 55 7.21 -0.61 -9.95
C PRO A 55 8.70 -0.96 -9.97
N ARG A 56 9.02 -2.21 -10.33
CA ARG A 56 10.41 -2.66 -10.46
C ARG A 56 11.11 -2.08 -11.69
N GLU A 57 10.34 -1.86 -12.76
CA GLU A 57 10.82 -1.23 -14.00
C GLU A 57 10.33 0.22 -14.06
N GLY A 58 11.19 1.13 -14.54
CA GLY A 58 10.87 2.55 -14.60
C GLY A 58 11.31 3.37 -13.38
N GLU A 59 12.00 2.79 -12.39
CA GLU A 59 12.79 3.62 -11.47
C GLU A 59 13.87 4.34 -12.28
N ALA A 60 13.78 5.66 -12.38
CA ALA A 60 14.87 6.46 -12.92
C ALA A 60 16.09 6.23 -12.03
N PRO A 61 17.27 5.91 -12.59
CA PRO A 61 18.50 5.87 -11.82
C PRO A 61 18.67 7.22 -11.10
N LEU A 62 18.96 7.16 -9.80
CA LEU A 62 19.25 8.35 -8.98
C LEU A 62 20.46 9.11 -9.53
#